data_AF-A0A059LN27-F1
#
_entry.id   AF-A0A059LN27-F1
#
_cell.length_a   1.000
_cell.length_b   1.000
_cell.length_c   1.000
_cell.angle_alpha   90.00
_cell.angle_beta   90.00
_cell.angle_gamma   90.00
#
_symmetry.space_group_name_H-M   'P 1'
#
loop_
_entity.id
_entity.type
_entity.pdbx_description
1 polymer ?
#
loop_
_entity_poly.entity_id
_entity_poly.type
_entity_poly.pdbx_seq_one_letter_code
_entity_poly.pdbx_strand_id
1 'polypeptide(L)'
;MLQAPSMSASPTSGSSKFNVAILGAAGGIGQPLSLLMKLSPRVRELRLYDVADPAGVATDLSHCATAAKVRGFAGKPNDDTGLEEALRGCDLVIIPAGIPRKPGMTRDDLFAINAGIVAKLAAGCAKYCPRAWIAIISNPVNSTVPIAAEVLKKHGVY
;
A
#
# COMPACT_ATOMS: atom_id res chain seq x y z
N MET A 1 28.07 -42.45 -4.17
CA MET A 1 26.77 -41.76 -4.06
C MET A 1 26.77 -40.97 -2.76
N LEU A 2 27.01 -39.66 -2.82
CA LEU A 2 26.97 -38.77 -1.66
C LEU A 2 25.51 -38.33 -1.45
N GLN A 3 24.90 -38.72 -0.32
CA GLN A 3 23.61 -38.18 0.11
C GLN A 3 23.81 -36.75 0.61
N ALA A 4 23.09 -35.80 0.02
CA ALA A 4 23.01 -34.44 0.53
C ALA A 4 22.25 -34.43 1.88
N PRO A 5 22.69 -33.65 2.88
CA PRO A 5 22.00 -33.56 4.15
C PRO A 5 20.64 -32.86 3.98
N SER A 6 19.59 -33.46 4.51
CA SER A 6 18.26 -32.85 4.55
C SER A 6 18.28 -31.64 5.50
N MET A 7 18.03 -30.45 4.96
CA MET A 7 17.74 -29.28 5.80
C MET A 7 16.35 -29.47 6.42
N SER A 8 16.29 -30.00 7.65
CA SER A 8 15.08 -29.91 8.46
C SER A 8 14.89 -28.45 8.86
N ALA A 9 14.04 -27.72 8.14
CA ALA A 9 13.57 -26.42 8.60
C ALA A 9 12.81 -26.64 9.91
N SER A 10 13.39 -26.17 11.01
CA SER A 10 12.71 -26.12 12.30
C SER A 10 11.48 -25.21 12.18
N PRO A 11 10.32 -25.56 12.77
CA PRO A 11 9.16 -24.70 12.77
C PRO A 11 9.45 -23.54 13.72
N THR A 12 9.99 -22.45 13.20
CA THR A 12 10.04 -21.19 13.95
C THR A 12 8.62 -20.80 14.30
N SER A 13 8.35 -20.67 15.61
CA SER A 13 7.13 -20.12 16.21
C SER A 13 6.41 -19.16 15.26
N GLY A 14 5.15 -19.45 14.93
CA GLY A 14 4.40 -18.77 13.87
C GLY A 14 4.46 -17.25 13.97
N SER A 15 5.33 -16.63 13.16
CA SER A 15 5.41 -15.18 13.08
C SER A 15 4.07 -14.66 12.57
N SER A 16 3.43 -13.74 13.29
CA SER A 16 2.22 -13.07 12.84
C SER A 16 2.44 -12.52 11.43
N LYS A 17 1.67 -13.01 10.46
CA LYS A 17 1.76 -12.56 9.07
C LYS A 17 0.77 -11.41 8.84
N PHE A 18 1.25 -10.35 8.20
CA PHE A 18 0.56 -9.08 8.04
C PHE A 18 -0.25 -9.00 6.74
N ASN A 19 -1.39 -8.32 6.79
CA ASN A 19 -2.09 -7.78 5.62
C ASN A 19 -1.53 -6.41 5.27
N VAL A 20 -1.00 -6.25 4.07
CA VAL A 20 -0.38 -5.01 3.60
C VAL A 20 -1.16 -4.46 2.42
N ALA A 21 -1.53 -3.18 2.48
CA ALA A 21 -2.06 -2.45 1.32
C ALA A 21 -1.03 -1.48 0.74
N ILE A 22 -0.98 -1.38 -0.58
CA ILE A 22 -0.22 -0.36 -1.31
C ILE A 22 -1.21 0.49 -2.09
N LEU A 23 -1.30 1.77 -1.74
CA LEU A 23 -2.18 2.74 -2.39
C LEU A 23 -1.39 3.56 -3.40
N GLY A 24 -1.68 3.40 -4.69
CA GLY A 24 -0.83 3.87 -5.80
C GLY A 24 0.03 2.75 -6.40
N ALA A 25 -0.47 1.51 -6.37
CA ALA A 25 0.27 0.30 -6.73
C ALA A 25 0.62 0.20 -8.22
N ALA A 26 -0.11 0.87 -9.11
CA ALA A 26 0.18 0.87 -10.55
C ALA A 26 1.20 1.97 -10.93
N GLY A 27 1.56 2.86 -10.01
CA GLY A 27 2.55 3.92 -10.25
C GLY A 27 4.00 3.40 -10.29
N GLY A 28 4.92 4.26 -10.77
CA GLY A 28 6.34 3.91 -10.95
C GLY A 28 7.07 3.49 -9.66
N ILE A 29 6.64 3.97 -8.50
CA ILE A 29 7.14 3.49 -7.19
C ILE A 29 6.32 2.27 -6.72
N GLY A 30 5.01 2.30 -6.93
CA GLY A 30 4.08 1.28 -6.47
C GLY A 30 4.40 -0.11 -7.01
N GLN A 31 4.72 -0.23 -8.30
CA GLN A 31 5.01 -1.51 -8.93
C GLN A 31 6.22 -2.24 -8.32
N PRO A 32 7.44 -1.65 -8.29
CA PRO A 32 8.60 -2.32 -7.69
C PRO A 32 8.45 -2.51 -6.17
N LEU A 33 7.79 -1.57 -5.47
CA LEU A 33 7.48 -1.74 -4.05
C LEU A 33 6.58 -2.96 -3.81
N SER A 34 5.56 -3.15 -4.66
CA SER A 34 4.65 -4.30 -4.59
C SER A 34 5.38 -5.61 -4.82
N LEU A 35 6.31 -5.65 -5.78
CA LEU A 35 7.18 -6.81 -6.00
C LEU A 35 8.00 -7.13 -4.74
N LEU A 36 8.68 -6.14 -4.15
CA LEU A 36 9.48 -6.35 -2.94
C LEU A 36 8.63 -6.81 -1.75
N MET A 37 7.42 -6.26 -1.59
CA MET A 37 6.49 -6.71 -0.54
C MET A 37 6.00 -8.14 -0.76
N LYS A 38 5.76 -8.54 -2.01
CA LYS A 38 5.38 -9.92 -2.38
C LYS A 38 6.48 -10.94 -2.03
N LEU A 39 7.74 -10.53 -2.00
CA LEU A 39 8.87 -11.40 -1.62
C LEU A 39 9.04 -11.56 -0.10
N SER A 40 8.38 -10.73 0.71
CA SER A 40 8.52 -10.77 2.16
C SER A 40 7.79 -11.97 2.78
N PRO A 41 8.47 -12.82 3.59
CA PRO A 41 7.84 -13.96 4.26
C PRO A 41 6.85 -13.54 5.36
N ARG A 42 6.88 -12.25 5.74
CA ARG A 42 6.00 -11.67 6.78
C ARG A 42 4.66 -11.22 6.22
N VAL A 43 4.48 -11.16 4.91
CA VAL A 43 3.23 -10.73 4.27
C VAL A 43 2.34 -11.94 4.01
N ARG A 44 1.10 -11.91 4.49
CA ARG A 44 0.06 -12.92 4.21
C ARG A 44 -0.74 -12.56 2.97
N GLU A 45 -1.15 -11.30 2.89
CA GLU A 45 -1.95 -10.76 1.81
C GLU A 45 -1.40 -9.38 1.44
N LEU A 46 -1.15 -9.19 0.15
CA LEU A 46 -0.77 -7.94 -0.46
C LEU A 46 -1.95 -7.41 -1.29
N ARG A 47 -2.41 -6.21 -0.94
CA ARG A 47 -3.58 -5.57 -1.53
C ARG A 47 -3.13 -4.35 -2.31
N LEU A 48 -3.37 -4.37 -3.60
CA LEU A 48 -2.91 -3.33 -4.52
C LEU A 48 -4.11 -2.45 -4.88
N TYR A 49 -4.04 -1.17 -4.57
CA TYR A 49 -5.06 -0.20 -4.92
C TYR A 49 -4.50 0.86 -5.86
N ASP A 50 -5.25 1.18 -6.91
CA ASP A 50 -4.92 2.30 -7.80
C ASP A 50 -6.17 2.79 -8.56
N VAL A 51 -6.16 4.06 -8.98
CA VAL A 51 -7.19 4.64 -9.86
C VAL A 51 -6.99 4.24 -11.32
N ALA A 52 -5.77 3.85 -11.70
CA ALA A 52 -5.44 3.37 -13.04
C ALA A 52 -5.70 1.86 -13.24
N ASP A 53 -6.46 1.23 -12.32
CA ASP A 53 -6.70 -0.22 -12.21
C ASP A 53 -5.42 -1.07 -12.04
N PRO A 54 -5.17 -1.61 -10.82
CA PRO A 54 -3.99 -2.42 -10.55
C PRO A 54 -4.11 -3.90 -10.96
N ALA A 55 -5.18 -4.33 -11.64
CA ALA A 55 -5.43 -5.75 -11.95
C ALA A 55 -4.27 -6.43 -12.69
N GLY A 56 -3.63 -5.74 -13.65
CA GLY A 56 -2.47 -6.27 -14.38
C GLY A 56 -1.27 -6.52 -13.47
N VAL A 57 -0.94 -5.55 -12.61
CA VAL A 57 0.15 -5.66 -11.63
C VAL A 57 -0.14 -6.78 -10.63
N ALA A 58 -1.37 -6.89 -10.15
CA ALA A 58 -1.78 -7.95 -9.23
C ALA A 58 -1.65 -9.34 -9.85
N THR A 59 -2.03 -9.48 -11.13
CA THR A 59 -1.92 -10.74 -11.87
C THR A 59 -0.47 -11.14 -12.04
N ASP A 60 0.40 -10.21 -12.47
CA ASP A 60 1.83 -10.46 -12.64
C ASP A 60 2.49 -10.94 -11.33
N LEU A 61 2.25 -10.21 -10.23
CA LEU A 61 2.78 -10.59 -8.92
C LEU A 61 2.19 -11.88 -8.35
N SER A 62 0.98 -12.27 -8.77
CA SER A 62 0.37 -13.54 -8.33
C SER A 62 1.15 -14.76 -8.84
N HIS A 63 1.89 -14.63 -9.95
CA HIS A 63 2.73 -15.70 -10.51
C HIS A 63 4.04 -15.89 -9.75
N CYS A 64 4.47 -14.92 -8.91
CA CYS A 64 5.66 -15.11 -8.08
C CYS A 64 5.41 -16.21 -7.03
N ALA A 65 6.28 -17.23 -7.03
CA ALA A 65 6.21 -18.40 -6.16
C ALA A 65 6.57 -18.11 -4.69
N THR A 66 5.79 -17.24 -4.05
CA THR A 66 5.89 -16.91 -2.61
C THR A 66 4.53 -17.05 -1.93
N ALA A 67 4.53 -17.16 -0.60
CA ALA A 67 3.34 -17.48 0.18
C ALA A 67 2.27 -16.37 0.23
N ALA A 68 2.64 -15.09 0.00
CA ALA A 68 1.69 -13.98 0.07
C ALA A 68 0.65 -14.05 -1.06
N LYS A 69 -0.63 -13.94 -0.73
CA LYS A 69 -1.70 -13.78 -1.73
C LYS A 69 -1.72 -12.34 -2.24
N VAL A 70 -2.05 -12.13 -3.51
CA VAL A 70 -2.13 -10.78 -4.11
C VAL A 70 -3.54 -10.54 -4.63
N ARG A 71 -4.08 -9.36 -4.39
CA ARG A 71 -5.37 -8.90 -4.95
C ARG A 71 -5.27 -7.45 -5.42
N GLY A 72 -5.87 -7.15 -6.56
CA GLY A 72 -6.00 -5.79 -7.10
C GLY A 72 -7.38 -5.21 -6.82
N PHE A 73 -7.43 -3.91 -6.53
CA PHE A 73 -8.64 -3.16 -6.24
C PHE A 73 -8.62 -1.83 -7.01
N ALA A 74 -9.58 -1.62 -7.90
CA ALA A 74 -9.67 -0.42 -8.71
C ALA A 74 -10.39 0.71 -7.96
N GLY A 75 -9.78 1.89 -7.93
CA GLY A 75 -10.41 3.12 -7.46
C GLY A 75 -11.25 3.78 -8.54
N LYS A 76 -12.42 4.30 -8.18
CA LYS A 76 -13.29 5.06 -9.09
C LYS A 76 -13.56 6.47 -8.53
N PRO A 77 -13.78 7.48 -9.40
CA PRO A 77 -14.23 8.78 -8.94
C PRO A 77 -15.55 8.66 -8.17
N ASN A 78 -15.64 9.28 -6.99
CA ASN A 78 -16.81 9.30 -6.12
C ASN A 78 -17.33 7.92 -5.67
N ASP A 79 -16.52 6.88 -5.77
CA ASP A 79 -16.84 5.53 -5.29
C ASP A 79 -15.63 4.97 -4.54
N ASP A 80 -15.80 4.81 -3.23
CA ASP A 80 -14.76 4.34 -2.32
C ASP A 80 -14.80 2.81 -2.14
N THR A 81 -15.65 2.07 -2.84
CA THR A 81 -15.80 0.61 -2.67
C THR A 81 -14.46 -0.12 -2.86
N GLY A 82 -13.71 0.20 -3.91
CA GLY A 82 -12.41 -0.41 -4.14
C GLY A 82 -11.37 -0.04 -3.07
N LEU A 83 -11.42 1.19 -2.55
CA LEU A 83 -10.54 1.64 -1.47
C LEU A 83 -10.89 0.93 -0.15
N GLU A 84 -12.17 0.81 0.14
CA GLU A 84 -12.70 0.10 1.30
C GLU A 84 -12.24 -1.37 1.31
N GLU A 85 -12.45 -2.09 0.22
CA GLU A 85 -12.03 -3.48 0.08
C GLU A 85 -10.51 -3.64 0.22
N ALA A 86 -9.74 -2.70 -0.35
CA ALA A 86 -8.29 -2.71 -0.22
C ALA A 86 -7.82 -2.52 1.23
N LEU A 87 -8.52 -1.72 2.03
CA LEU A 87 -8.10 -1.34 3.38
C LEU A 87 -8.60 -2.26 4.50
N ARG A 88 -9.79 -2.87 4.36
CA ARG A 88 -10.43 -3.63 5.45
C ARG A 88 -9.55 -4.75 6.01
N GLY A 89 -9.14 -4.62 7.28
CA GLY A 89 -8.30 -5.61 7.95
C GLY A 89 -6.82 -5.57 7.56
N CYS A 90 -6.36 -4.46 6.97
CA CYS A 90 -4.93 -4.18 6.82
C CYS A 90 -4.27 -3.87 8.17
N ASP A 91 -3.03 -4.34 8.31
CA ASP A 91 -2.16 -4.03 9.44
C ASP A 91 -1.15 -2.93 9.08
N LEU A 92 -0.79 -2.83 7.80
CA LEU A 92 0.09 -1.81 7.23
C LEU A 92 -0.50 -1.28 5.92
N VAL A 93 -0.52 0.04 5.76
CA VAL A 93 -0.89 0.74 4.54
C VAL A 93 0.29 1.59 4.10
N ILE A 94 0.79 1.35 2.88
CA ILE A 94 1.88 2.12 2.29
C ILE A 94 1.29 3.01 1.20
N ILE A 95 1.62 4.31 1.24
CA ILE A 95 1.06 5.32 0.35
C ILE A 95 2.17 5.91 -0.54
N PRO A 96 2.53 5.25 -1.65
CA PRO A 96 3.31 5.86 -2.74
C PRO A 96 2.46 6.72 -3.70
N ALA A 97 1.12 6.69 -3.59
CA ALA A 97 0.23 7.45 -4.45
C ALA A 97 0.57 8.93 -4.48
N GLY A 98 0.60 9.48 -5.69
CA GLY A 98 0.92 10.87 -5.95
C GLY A 98 1.28 11.04 -7.41
N ILE A 99 1.36 12.28 -7.84
CA ILE A 99 1.84 12.60 -9.18
C ILE A 99 3.33 12.93 -9.13
N PRO A 100 4.14 12.45 -10.11
CA PRO A 100 5.49 12.94 -10.27
C PRO A 100 5.46 14.39 -10.73
N ARG A 101 6.52 15.13 -10.40
CA ARG A 101 6.68 16.51 -10.89
C ARG A 101 6.75 16.50 -12.42
N LYS A 102 5.86 17.25 -13.07
CA LYS A 102 5.86 17.44 -14.52
C LYS A 102 6.59 18.73 -14.91
N PRO A 103 7.19 18.81 -16.11
CA PRO A 103 7.69 20.08 -16.64
C PRO A 103 6.59 21.15 -16.61
N GLY A 104 6.94 22.37 -16.19
CA GLY A 104 5.98 23.48 -16.06
C GLY A 104 5.13 23.49 -14.79
N MET A 105 5.18 22.45 -13.96
CA MET A 105 4.46 22.40 -12.67
C MET A 105 5.24 23.13 -11.57
N THR A 106 4.56 24.02 -10.84
CA THR A 106 5.14 24.70 -9.69
C THR A 106 5.26 23.75 -8.49
N ARG A 107 6.00 24.15 -7.46
CA ARG A 107 6.06 23.39 -6.20
C ARG A 107 4.70 23.35 -5.51
N ASP A 108 3.96 24.45 -5.58
CA ASP A 108 2.67 24.59 -4.92
C ASP A 108 1.58 23.75 -5.59
N ASP A 109 1.59 23.68 -6.94
CA ASP A 109 0.68 22.79 -7.68
C ASP A 109 0.89 21.32 -7.31
N LEU A 110 2.16 20.89 -7.28
CA LEU A 110 2.54 19.53 -6.90
C LEU A 110 2.09 19.22 -5.46
N PHE A 111 2.33 20.16 -4.55
CA PHE A 111 1.91 20.04 -3.16
C PHE A 111 0.38 19.93 -3.05
N ALA A 112 -0.37 20.83 -3.68
CA ALA A 112 -1.83 20.85 -3.60
C ALA A 112 -2.45 19.53 -4.08
N ILE A 113 -1.94 18.98 -5.19
CA ILE A 113 -2.44 17.71 -5.73
C ILE A 113 -2.11 16.54 -4.78
N ASN A 114 -0.85 16.41 -4.35
CA ASN A 114 -0.46 15.31 -3.48
C ASN A 114 -1.06 15.42 -2.07
N ALA A 115 -1.27 16.64 -1.56
CA ALA A 115 -1.99 16.89 -0.31
C ALA A 115 -3.42 16.37 -0.37
N GLY A 116 -4.15 16.65 -1.45
CA GLY A 116 -5.51 16.15 -1.66
C GLY A 116 -5.57 14.63 -1.75
N ILE A 117 -4.62 14.01 -2.47
CA ILE A 117 -4.51 12.55 -2.60
C ILE A 117 -4.27 11.92 -1.21
N VAL A 118 -3.27 12.39 -0.46
CA VAL A 118 -2.93 11.84 0.86
C VAL A 118 -4.07 12.05 1.85
N ALA A 119 -4.72 13.22 1.86
CA ALA A 119 -5.86 13.48 2.73
C ALA A 119 -7.02 12.50 2.46
N LYS A 120 -7.36 12.25 1.19
CA LYS A 120 -8.41 11.29 0.82
C LYS A 120 -8.05 9.88 1.28
N LEU A 121 -6.84 9.42 1.02
CA LEU A 121 -6.42 8.06 1.37
C LEU A 121 -6.30 7.87 2.89
N ALA A 122 -5.83 8.89 3.62
CA ALA A 122 -5.79 8.88 5.08
C ALA A 122 -7.20 8.83 5.69
N ALA A 123 -8.19 9.54 5.12
CA ALA A 123 -9.59 9.45 5.54
C ALA A 123 -10.15 8.03 5.30
N GLY A 124 -9.81 7.40 4.18
CA GLY A 124 -10.10 5.99 3.93
C GLY A 124 -9.51 5.08 5.00
N CYS A 125 -8.23 5.29 5.36
CA CYS A 125 -7.58 4.52 6.42
C CYS A 125 -8.28 4.70 7.77
N ALA A 126 -8.64 5.93 8.12
CA ALA A 126 -9.38 6.25 9.34
C ALA A 126 -10.72 5.50 9.42
N LYS A 127 -11.43 5.39 8.29
CA LYS A 127 -12.75 4.75 8.20
C LYS A 127 -12.68 3.23 8.18
N TYR A 128 -11.71 2.65 7.47
CA TYR A 128 -11.74 1.24 7.09
C TYR A 128 -10.67 0.37 7.76
N CYS A 129 -9.59 0.98 8.25
CA CYS A 129 -8.53 0.30 8.99
C CYS A 129 -7.86 1.22 10.04
N PRO A 130 -8.62 1.77 11.02
CA PRO A 130 -8.12 2.81 11.93
C PRO A 130 -6.93 2.40 12.81
N ARG A 131 -6.62 1.09 12.89
CA ARG A 131 -5.50 0.56 13.68
C ARG A 131 -4.27 0.21 12.83
N ALA A 132 -4.34 0.37 11.51
CA ALA A 132 -3.23 0.05 10.62
C ALA A 132 -2.11 1.07 10.78
N TRP A 133 -0.85 0.62 10.68
CA TRP A 133 0.25 1.53 10.47
C TRP A 133 0.16 2.17 9.09
N ILE A 134 0.44 3.47 9.00
CA ILE A 134 0.39 4.21 7.74
C ILE A 134 1.80 4.71 7.40
N ALA A 135 2.38 4.18 6.32
CA ALA A 135 3.70 4.55 5.81
C ALA A 135 3.55 5.44 4.57
N ILE A 136 3.75 6.74 4.75
CA ILE A 136 3.57 7.75 3.68
C ILE A 136 4.89 7.93 2.93
N ILE A 137 4.84 7.71 1.62
CA ILE A 137 5.96 7.95 0.69
C ILE A 137 5.69 9.19 -0.18
N SER A 138 4.41 9.55 -0.36
CA SER A 138 3.96 10.71 -1.15
C SER A 138 4.71 11.99 -0.78
N ASN A 139 5.43 12.55 -1.75
CA ASN A 139 6.14 13.80 -1.58
C ASN A 139 5.21 15.02 -1.69
N PRO A 140 5.51 16.13 -0.99
CA PRO A 140 6.61 16.29 -0.03
C PRO A 140 6.27 15.71 1.35
N VAL A 141 7.08 14.77 1.85
CA VAL A 141 6.82 14.03 3.11
C VAL A 141 6.64 14.95 4.31
N ASN A 142 7.44 16.02 4.39
CA ASN A 142 7.38 17.02 5.46
C ASN A 142 6.02 17.73 5.56
N SER A 143 5.18 17.65 4.53
CA SER A 143 3.85 18.26 4.52
C SER A 143 2.74 17.22 4.47
N THR A 144 2.92 16.12 3.74
CA THR A 144 1.91 15.06 3.62
C THR A 144 1.70 14.28 4.91
N VAL A 145 2.76 14.08 5.73
CA VAL A 145 2.64 13.42 7.05
C VAL A 145 1.79 14.24 8.02
N PRO A 146 2.04 15.55 8.26
CA PRO A 146 1.15 16.38 9.06
C PRO A 146 -0.30 16.40 8.56
N ILE A 147 -0.52 16.42 7.23
CA ILE A 147 -1.88 16.36 6.66
C ILE A 147 -2.60 15.08 7.09
N ALA A 148 -1.95 13.92 6.94
CA ALA A 148 -2.54 12.65 7.34
C ALA A 148 -2.84 12.61 8.85
N ALA A 149 -1.92 13.13 9.67
CA ALA A 149 -2.12 13.22 11.12
C ALA A 149 -3.37 14.05 11.48
N GLU A 150 -3.54 15.22 10.87
CA GLU A 150 -4.71 16.07 11.12
C GLU A 150 -6.02 15.43 10.62
N VAL A 151 -5.98 14.69 9.51
CA VAL A 151 -7.14 13.91 9.04
C VAL A 151 -7.51 12.82 10.05
N LEU A 152 -6.54 12.05 10.55
CA LEU A 152 -6.77 11.00 11.54
C LEU A 152 -7.30 11.56 12.87
N LYS A 153 -6.76 12.69 13.35
CA LYS A 153 -7.24 13.40 14.55
C LYS A 153 -8.70 13.83 14.39
N LYS A 154 -9.08 14.38 13.23
CA LYS A 154 -10.48 14.75 12.94
C LYS A 154 -11.45 13.56 12.97
N HIS A 155 -10.95 12.36 12.70
CA HIS A 155 -11.74 11.12 12.80
C HIS A 155 -11.65 10.45 14.18
N GLY A 156 -10.85 10.99 15.11
CA GLY A 156 -10.67 10.45 16.47
C GLY A 156 -9.85 9.16 16.54
N VAL A 157 -8.95 8.92 15.57
CA VAL A 157 -8.21 7.65 15.42
C VAL A 157 -6.69 7.85 15.23
N TYR A 158 -6.13 8.96 15.71
CA TYR A 158 -4.68 9.23 15.67
C TYR A 158 -3.93 8.56 16.82
#